data_AF-A0A366ZUW4-F1
#
_entry.id   AF-A0A366ZUW4-F1
#
_cell.length_a   1.000
_cell.length_b   1.000
_cell.length_c   1.000
_cell.angle_alpha   90.00
_cell.angle_beta   90.00
_cell.angle_gamma   90.00
#
_symmetry.space_group_name_H-M   'P 1'
#
loop_
_entity.id
_entity.type
_entity.pdbx_description
1 polymer ?
#
loop_
_entity_poly.entity_id
_entity_poly.type
_entity_poly.pdbx_seq_one_letter_code
_entity_poly.pdbx_strand_id
1 'polypeptide(L)'
;MWVPGHTLVVAGTVLLAVGLWLARRHGVWPPAAALPLAVAVGALSLYAVETVVHLAAVVDSDALHAGHDAPVAFTHLGLAAVLYPVSGLAVVYLAATLARLQIGLRRVVALVGVVGGLAHAVVVPLTFLSPDTGFTPLFAVAGVLLALWAAGTGAAGARAEQTAAPEELAAVR
;
A
#
# COMPACT_ATOMS: atom_id res chain seq x y z
N MET A 1 4.25 -10.82 19.04
CA MET A 1 3.64 -9.59 18.46
C MET A 1 3.41 -9.66 16.94
N TRP A 2 3.64 -10.81 16.27
CA TRP A 2 3.46 -10.95 14.82
C TRP A 2 1.99 -10.86 14.39
N VAL A 3 1.08 -11.65 14.99
CA VAL A 3 -0.35 -11.68 14.60
C VAL A 3 -1.00 -10.29 14.69
N PRO A 4 -0.96 -9.56 15.83
CA PRO A 4 -1.60 -8.24 15.92
C PRO A 4 -1.05 -7.22 14.92
N GLY A 5 0.27 -7.24 14.67
CA GLY A 5 0.91 -6.35 13.70
C GLY A 5 0.40 -6.61 12.28
N HIS A 6 0.35 -7.87 11.85
CA HIS A 6 -0.11 -8.22 10.51
C HIS A 6 -1.63 -8.03 10.35
N THR A 7 -2.42 -8.23 11.40
CA THR A 7 -3.85 -7.84 11.41
C THR A 7 -4.03 -6.35 11.13
N LEU A 8 -3.21 -5.49 11.75
CA LEU A 8 -3.25 -4.05 11.50
C LEU A 8 -2.85 -3.71 10.05
N VAL A 9 -1.86 -4.42 9.48
CA VAL A 9 -1.48 -4.27 8.08
C VAL A 9 -2.64 -4.64 7.15
N VAL A 10 -3.31 -5.78 7.38
CA VAL A 10 -4.49 -6.18 6.60
C VAL A 10 -5.57 -5.10 6.65
N ALA A 11 -5.95 -4.67 7.86
CA ALA A 11 -6.98 -3.65 8.04
C ALA A 11 -6.60 -2.33 7.37
N GLY A 12 -5.35 -1.88 7.53
CA GLY A 12 -4.83 -0.66 6.92
C GLY A 12 -4.84 -0.72 5.38
N THR A 13 -4.41 -1.84 4.80
CA THR A 13 -4.44 -2.03 3.34
C THR A 13 -5.86 -2.03 2.79
N VAL A 14 -6.80 -2.70 3.47
CA VAL A 14 -8.22 -2.69 3.09
C VAL A 14 -8.79 -1.26 3.13
N LEU A 15 -8.56 -0.54 4.22
CA LEU A 15 -9.01 0.85 4.36
C LEU A 15 -8.41 1.76 3.28
N LEU A 16 -7.12 1.59 2.97
CA LEU A 16 -6.47 2.32 1.90
C LEU A 16 -7.10 2.02 0.53
N ALA A 17 -7.30 0.75 0.18
CA ALA A 17 -7.92 0.36 -1.09
C ALA A 17 -9.34 0.92 -1.23
N VAL A 18 -10.15 0.83 -0.17
CA VAL A 18 -11.50 1.40 -0.13
C VAL A 18 -11.46 2.92 -0.24
N GLY A 19 -10.55 3.59 0.48
CA GLY A 19 -10.39 5.05 0.44
C GLY A 19 -10.00 5.55 -0.95
N LEU A 20 -9.07 4.87 -1.63
CA LEU A 20 -8.69 5.20 -3.01
C LEU A 20 -9.82 4.95 -4.00
N TRP A 21 -10.59 3.86 -3.81
CA TRP A 21 -11.77 3.57 -4.63
C TRP A 21 -12.84 4.66 -4.48
N LEU A 22 -13.14 5.08 -3.25
CA LEU A 22 -14.06 6.18 -2.98
C LEU A 22 -13.55 7.49 -3.59
N ALA A 23 -12.27 7.82 -3.40
CA ALA A 23 -11.67 9.03 -3.98
C ALA A 23 -11.76 9.06 -5.51
N ARG A 24 -11.57 7.90 -6.16
CA ARG A 24 -11.80 7.75 -7.60
C ARG A 24 -13.26 7.95 -7.97
N ARG A 25 -14.19 7.30 -7.25
CA ARG A 25 -15.64 7.39 -7.51
C ARG A 25 -16.15 8.83 -7.43
N HIS A 26 -15.64 9.60 -6.48
CA HIS A 26 -16.03 10.98 -6.23
C HIS A 26 -15.20 12.01 -7.00
N GLY A 27 -14.24 11.59 -7.84
CA GLY A 27 -13.46 12.51 -8.66
C GLY A 27 -12.59 13.49 -7.84
N VAL A 28 -12.11 13.07 -6.67
CA VAL A 28 -11.33 13.92 -5.74
C VAL A 28 -10.02 14.42 -6.37
N TRP A 29 -9.49 13.69 -7.35
CA TRP A 29 -8.26 14.04 -8.06
C TRP A 29 -8.48 14.29 -9.56
N PRO A 30 -7.57 15.05 -10.20
CA PRO A 30 -7.67 15.35 -11.63
C PRO A 30 -7.78 14.09 -12.51
N PRO A 31 -8.37 14.18 -13.72
CA PRO A 31 -8.53 13.05 -14.63
C PRO A 31 -7.24 12.27 -14.94
N ALA A 32 -6.09 12.97 -14.95
CA ALA A 32 -4.77 12.36 -15.13
C ALA A 32 -4.43 11.28 -14.08
N ALA A 33 -5.03 11.34 -12.89
CA ALA A 33 -4.84 10.35 -11.82
C ALA A 33 -5.80 9.15 -11.92
N ALA A 34 -6.81 9.19 -12.80
CA ALA A 34 -7.88 8.19 -12.82
C ALA A 34 -7.36 6.77 -13.11
N LEU A 35 -6.54 6.58 -14.14
CA LEU A 35 -5.95 5.27 -14.45
C LEU A 35 -5.01 4.78 -13.34
N PRO A 36 -4.02 5.57 -12.86
CA PRO A 36 -3.20 5.17 -11.72
C PRO A 36 -4.02 4.77 -10.48
N LEU A 37 -5.11 5.48 -10.19
CA LEU A 37 -6.02 5.10 -9.10
C LEU A 37 -6.70 3.75 -9.33
N ALA A 38 -7.16 3.46 -10.55
CA ALA A 38 -7.73 2.14 -10.87
C ALA A 38 -6.73 1.03 -10.61
N VAL A 39 -5.51 1.22 -11.13
CA VAL A 39 -4.43 0.24 -11.04
C VAL A 39 -4.05 0.02 -9.58
N ALA A 40 -3.89 1.10 -8.80
CA ALA A 40 -3.59 1.01 -7.37
C ALA A 40 -4.71 0.32 -6.58
N VAL A 41 -5.98 0.64 -6.84
CA VAL A 41 -7.12 -0.03 -6.18
C VAL A 41 -7.09 -1.53 -6.46
N GLY A 42 -7.01 -1.93 -7.73
CA GLY A 42 -6.99 -3.35 -8.09
C GLY A 42 -5.81 -4.11 -7.47
N ALA A 43 -4.60 -3.54 -7.58
CA ALA A 43 -3.39 -4.16 -7.06
C ALA A 43 -3.40 -4.25 -5.53
N LEU A 44 -3.82 -3.20 -4.82
CA LEU A 44 -3.89 -3.19 -3.36
C LEU A 44 -5.01 -4.10 -2.84
N SER A 45 -6.13 -4.25 -3.56
CA SER A 45 -7.16 -5.24 -3.21
C SER A 45 -6.65 -6.67 -3.32
N LEU A 46 -5.91 -7.00 -4.38
CA LEU A 46 -5.27 -8.32 -4.51
C LEU A 46 -4.20 -8.53 -3.43
N TYR A 47 -3.39 -7.50 -3.15
CA TYR A 47 -2.40 -7.55 -2.08
C TYR A 47 -3.05 -7.74 -0.71
N ALA A 48 -4.21 -7.13 -0.43
CA ALA A 48 -4.94 -7.38 0.82
C ALA A 48 -5.33 -8.86 0.99
N VAL A 49 -5.75 -9.53 -0.09
CA VAL A 49 -6.04 -10.98 -0.08
C VAL A 49 -4.77 -11.76 0.25
N GLU A 50 -3.65 -11.44 -0.40
CA GLU A 50 -2.36 -12.04 -0.11
C GLU A 50 -1.95 -11.84 1.35
N THR A 51 -2.13 -10.64 1.91
CA THR A 51 -1.77 -10.36 3.31
C THR A 51 -2.66 -11.12 4.30
N VAL A 52 -3.91 -11.43 3.93
CA VAL A 52 -4.76 -12.35 4.71
C VAL A 52 -4.17 -13.77 4.70
N VAL A 53 -3.71 -14.26 3.54
CA VAL A 53 -3.04 -15.57 3.45
C VAL A 53 -1.72 -15.55 4.24
N HIS A 54 -0.96 -14.45 4.17
CA HIS A 54 0.24 -14.24 4.97
C HIS A 54 -0.08 -14.37 6.45
N LEU A 55 -1.10 -13.66 6.95
CA LEU A 55 -1.56 -13.75 8.33
C LEU A 55 -1.99 -15.17 8.70
N ALA A 56 -2.70 -15.85 7.80
CA ALA A 56 -3.16 -17.23 8.00
C ALA A 56 -2.01 -18.23 8.03
N ALA A 57 -0.85 -17.93 7.43
CA ALA A 57 0.32 -18.82 7.43
C ALA A 57 0.84 -19.16 8.83
N VAL A 58 0.41 -18.44 9.87
CA VAL A 58 0.69 -18.79 11.27
C VAL A 58 0.18 -20.20 11.63
N VAL A 59 -0.87 -20.70 10.97
CA VAL A 59 -1.39 -22.06 11.24
C VAL A 59 -0.40 -23.15 10.85
N ASP A 60 0.55 -22.84 9.96
CA ASP A 60 1.60 -23.77 9.53
C ASP A 60 2.90 -23.61 10.33
N SER A 61 2.93 -22.78 11.40
CA SER A 61 4.16 -22.51 12.13
C SER A 61 4.82 -23.77 12.68
N ASP A 62 4.03 -24.66 13.28
CA ASP A 62 4.54 -25.87 13.91
C ASP A 62 4.97 -26.90 12.86
N ALA A 63 4.24 -26.98 11.74
CA ALA A 63 4.59 -27.82 10.60
C ALA A 63 5.93 -27.41 9.98
N LEU A 64 6.16 -26.10 9.81
CA LEU A 64 7.44 -25.56 9.34
C LEU A 64 8.60 -25.90 10.29
N HIS A 65 8.40 -25.78 11.60
CA HIS A 65 9.44 -26.13 12.58
C HIS A 65 9.76 -27.64 12.58
N ALA A 66 8.77 -28.48 12.30
CA ALA A 66 8.93 -29.92 12.19
C ALA A 66 9.48 -30.37 10.82
N GLY A 67 9.66 -29.45 9.86
CA GLY A 67 10.09 -29.77 8.50
C GLY A 67 9.02 -30.49 7.68
N HIS A 68 7.75 -30.32 8.04
CA HIS A 68 6.60 -30.91 7.34
C HIS A 68 6.03 -29.96 6.28
N ASP A 69 5.08 -30.47 5.48
CA ASP A 69 4.35 -29.69 4.50
C ASP A 69 3.61 -28.51 5.15
N ALA A 70 3.73 -27.33 4.54
CA ALA A 70 3.18 -26.06 5.01
C ALA A 70 2.42 -25.34 3.88
N PRO A 71 1.23 -25.85 3.50
CA PRO A 71 0.54 -25.42 2.29
C PRO A 71 0.11 -23.95 2.30
N VAL A 72 -0.30 -23.40 3.44
CA VAL A 72 -0.71 -21.99 3.57
C VAL A 72 0.52 -21.09 3.47
N ALA A 73 1.62 -21.46 4.12
CA ALA A 73 2.88 -20.74 4.02
C ALA A 73 3.43 -20.71 2.59
N PHE A 74 3.45 -21.85 1.90
CA PHE A 74 3.90 -21.92 0.50
C PHE A 74 2.96 -21.17 -0.46
N THR A 75 1.65 -21.19 -0.20
CA THR A 75 0.70 -20.36 -0.96
C THR A 75 0.99 -18.87 -0.80
N HIS A 76 1.22 -18.42 0.44
CA HIS A 76 1.64 -17.04 0.70
C HIS A 76 2.93 -16.71 -0.06
N LEU A 77 3.97 -17.54 -0.01
CA LEU A 77 5.23 -17.27 -0.71
C LEU A 77 5.03 -17.13 -2.22
N GLY A 78 4.22 -17.99 -2.83
CA GLY A 78 3.88 -17.91 -4.25
C GLY A 78 3.13 -16.63 -4.61
N LEU A 79 2.14 -16.23 -3.80
CA LEU A 79 1.42 -14.97 -3.98
C LEU A 79 2.34 -13.77 -3.78
N ALA A 80 3.16 -13.77 -2.74
CA ALA A 80 4.06 -12.67 -2.38
C ALA A 80 5.08 -12.39 -3.49
N ALA A 81 5.58 -13.44 -4.15
CA ALA A 81 6.50 -13.33 -5.29
C ALA A 81 5.99 -12.41 -6.40
N VAL A 82 4.67 -12.36 -6.59
CA VAL A 82 4.02 -11.58 -7.64
C VAL A 82 3.40 -10.30 -7.09
N LEU A 83 2.67 -10.41 -5.98
CA LEU A 83 1.82 -9.34 -5.50
C LEU A 83 2.59 -8.22 -4.79
N TYR A 84 3.76 -8.48 -4.21
CA TYR A 84 4.64 -7.40 -3.70
C TYR A 84 5.15 -6.50 -4.84
N PRO A 85 5.76 -7.04 -5.93
CA PRO A 85 6.12 -6.23 -7.09
C PRO A 85 4.93 -5.46 -7.69
N VAL A 86 3.80 -6.15 -7.91
CA VAL A 86 2.61 -5.56 -8.55
C VAL A 86 2.03 -4.43 -7.70
N SER A 87 1.84 -4.65 -6.40
CA SER A 87 1.29 -3.63 -5.50
C SER A 87 2.24 -2.46 -5.31
N GLY A 88 3.54 -2.73 -5.13
CA GLY A 88 4.57 -1.70 -4.97
C GLY A 88 4.67 -0.81 -6.20
N LEU A 89 4.72 -1.40 -7.40
CA LEU A 89 4.76 -0.64 -8.66
C LEU A 89 3.45 0.13 -8.93
N ALA A 90 2.30 -0.42 -8.54
CA ALA A 90 1.03 0.30 -8.63
C ALA A 90 1.01 1.55 -7.72
N VAL A 91 1.53 1.43 -6.50
CA VAL A 91 1.73 2.59 -5.61
C VAL A 91 2.71 3.58 -6.21
N VAL A 92 3.85 3.13 -6.76
CA VAL A 92 4.80 4.02 -7.46
C VAL A 92 4.14 4.78 -8.59
N TYR A 93 3.33 4.11 -9.41
CA TYR A 93 2.65 4.74 -10.53
C TYR A 93 1.68 5.84 -10.08
N LEU A 94 0.86 5.55 -9.06
CA LEU A 94 -0.04 6.53 -8.45
C LEU A 94 0.74 7.69 -7.82
N ALA A 95 1.70 7.38 -6.97
CA ALA A 95 2.46 8.35 -6.20
C ALA A 95 3.31 9.25 -7.11
N ALA A 96 3.94 8.72 -8.15
CA ALA A 96 4.68 9.50 -9.14
C ALA A 96 3.74 10.42 -9.93
N THR A 97 2.53 9.97 -10.25
CA THR A 97 1.52 10.81 -10.90
C THR A 97 1.12 11.96 -10.00
N LEU A 98 0.80 11.68 -8.72
CA LEU A 98 0.45 12.72 -7.75
C LEU A 98 1.61 13.70 -7.52
N ALA A 99 2.86 13.22 -7.47
CA ALA A 99 4.04 14.07 -7.29
C ALA A 99 4.28 15.05 -8.45
N ARG A 100 3.80 14.73 -9.67
CA ARG A 100 3.83 15.63 -10.83
C ARG A 100 2.71 16.67 -10.79
N LEU A 101 1.58 16.33 -10.19
CA LEU A 101 0.39 17.18 -10.12
C LEU A 101 0.37 18.10 -8.89
N GLN A 102 1.17 17.79 -7.87
CA GLN A 102 1.14 18.47 -6.58
C GLN A 102 2.45 19.21 -6.28
N ILE A 103 2.38 20.18 -5.37
CA ILE A 103 3.52 20.98 -4.90
C ILE A 103 3.62 20.96 -3.37
N GLY A 104 4.74 21.45 -2.83
CA GLY A 104 4.97 21.57 -1.39
C GLY A 104 4.90 20.22 -0.64
N LEU A 105 4.28 20.23 0.55
CA LEU A 105 4.19 19.03 1.40
C LEU A 105 3.47 17.86 0.71
N ARG A 106 2.47 18.14 -0.13
CA ARG A 106 1.74 17.09 -0.87
C ARG A 106 2.66 16.34 -1.83
N ARG A 107 3.58 17.06 -2.49
CA ARG A 107 4.62 16.45 -3.34
C ARG A 107 5.59 15.60 -2.53
N VAL A 108 5.98 16.06 -1.34
CA VAL A 108 6.86 15.29 -0.44
C VAL A 108 6.19 13.98 -0.02
N VAL A 109 4.92 14.03 0.41
CA VAL A 109 4.13 12.84 0.73
C VAL A 109 4.07 11.89 -0.46
N ALA A 110 3.82 12.38 -1.66
CA ALA A 110 3.81 11.56 -2.86
C ALA A 110 5.19 10.92 -3.14
N LEU A 111 6.30 11.64 -2.96
CA LEU A 111 7.65 11.06 -3.11
C LEU A 111 7.95 9.98 -2.07
N VAL A 112 7.45 10.11 -0.83
CA VAL A 112 7.52 9.04 0.18
C VAL A 112 6.82 7.77 -0.32
N GLY A 113 5.67 7.92 -1.00
CA GLY A 113 4.96 6.80 -1.64
C GLY A 113 5.77 6.13 -2.75
N VAL A 114 6.52 6.91 -3.55
CA VAL A 114 7.42 6.35 -4.57
C VAL A 114 8.52 5.51 -3.94
N VAL A 115 9.21 6.03 -2.91
CA VAL A 115 10.30 5.29 -2.25
C VAL A 115 9.76 4.05 -1.53
N GLY A 116 8.64 4.19 -0.80
CA GLY A 116 7.99 3.07 -0.11
C GLY A 116 7.50 1.99 -1.06
N GLY A 117 6.88 2.38 -2.18
CA GLY A 117 6.40 1.46 -3.21
C GLY A 117 7.55 0.72 -3.92
N LEU A 118 8.66 1.40 -4.21
CA LEU A 118 9.85 0.74 -4.77
C LEU A 118 10.46 -0.26 -3.77
N ALA A 119 10.63 0.15 -2.52
CA ALA A 119 11.14 -0.74 -1.46
C ALA A 119 10.24 -1.98 -1.30
N HIS A 120 8.92 -1.78 -1.32
CA HIS A 120 7.95 -2.87 -1.24
C HIS A 120 7.99 -3.79 -2.47
N ALA A 121 8.15 -3.23 -3.67
CA ALA A 121 8.21 -4.01 -4.90
C ALA A 121 9.41 -4.96 -4.96
N VAL A 122 10.54 -4.58 -4.36
CA VAL A 122 11.80 -5.34 -4.47
C VAL A 122 12.09 -6.23 -3.27
N VAL A 123 11.47 -6.00 -2.11
CA VAL A 123 11.88 -6.69 -0.88
C VAL A 123 11.73 -8.21 -0.96
N VAL A 124 10.60 -8.74 -1.45
CA VAL A 124 10.39 -10.19 -1.60
C VAL A 124 11.32 -10.81 -2.65
N PRO A 125 11.44 -10.24 -3.88
CA PRO A 125 12.44 -10.69 -4.84
C PRO A 125 13.87 -10.73 -4.27
N LEU A 126 14.27 -9.70 -3.52
CA LEU A 126 15.59 -9.67 -2.89
C LEU A 126 15.74 -10.76 -1.83
N THR A 127 14.71 -11.03 -1.02
CA THR A 127 14.73 -12.13 -0.05
C THR A 127 14.85 -13.49 -0.72
N PHE A 128 14.25 -13.71 -1.88
CA PHE A 128 14.42 -14.96 -2.63
C PHE A 128 15.80 -15.11 -3.27
N LEU A 129 16.37 -14.02 -3.78
CA LEU A 129 17.70 -14.03 -4.40
C LEU A 129 18.85 -14.04 -3.38
N SER A 130 18.60 -13.54 -2.17
CA SER A 130 19.55 -13.48 -1.06
C SER A 130 18.87 -14.01 0.20
N PRO A 131 18.94 -15.33 0.45
CA PRO A 131 18.30 -15.99 1.60
C PRO A 131 18.80 -15.50 2.97
N ASP A 132 19.91 -14.76 3.00
CA ASP A 132 20.42 -14.14 4.21
C ASP A 132 19.47 -13.05 4.71
N THR A 133 19.28 -12.98 6.03
CA THR A 133 18.37 -12.04 6.71
C THR A 133 18.78 -10.57 6.61
N GLY A 134 19.78 -10.23 5.80
CA GLY A 134 20.30 -8.87 5.63
C GLY A 134 19.27 -7.88 5.09
N PHE A 135 18.27 -8.36 4.33
CA PHE A 135 17.20 -7.53 3.77
C PHE A 135 15.94 -7.46 4.66
N THR A 136 15.88 -8.19 5.78
CA THR A 136 14.73 -8.17 6.70
C THR A 136 14.35 -6.75 7.16
N PRO A 137 15.29 -5.83 7.47
CA PRO A 137 14.93 -4.45 7.83
C PRO A 137 14.17 -3.69 6.72
N LEU A 138 14.34 -4.05 5.45
CA LEU A 138 13.67 -3.39 4.32
C LEU A 138 12.15 -3.56 4.36
N PHE A 139 11.64 -4.67 4.91
CA PHE A 139 10.20 -4.86 5.11
C PHE A 139 9.62 -3.80 6.05
N ALA A 140 10.30 -3.53 7.17
CA ALA A 140 9.88 -2.52 8.13
C ALA A 140 9.95 -1.11 7.52
N VAL A 141 11.03 -0.80 6.81
CA VAL A 141 11.19 0.50 6.12
C VAL A 141 10.08 0.69 5.08
N ALA A 142 9.82 -0.29 4.23
CA ALA A 142 8.76 -0.23 3.23
C ALA A 142 7.39 -0.02 3.89
N GLY A 143 7.08 -0.79 4.94
CA GLY A 143 5.83 -0.67 5.69
C GLY A 143 5.62 0.72 6.30
N VAL A 144 6.65 1.28 6.94
CA VAL A 144 6.59 2.63 7.54
C VAL A 144 6.38 3.69 6.46
N LEU A 145 7.13 3.65 5.36
CA LEU A 145 7.00 4.63 4.27
C LEU A 145 5.62 4.58 3.62
N LEU A 146 5.09 3.37 3.37
CA LEU A 146 3.74 3.20 2.82
C LEU A 146 2.67 3.68 3.80
N ALA A 147 2.82 3.44 5.10
CA ALA A 147 1.89 3.94 6.11
C ALA A 147 1.90 5.49 6.17
N LEU A 148 3.08 6.10 6.14
CA LEU A 148 3.23 7.56 6.09
C LEU A 148 2.63 8.16 4.82
N TRP A 149 2.85 7.53 3.67
CA TRP A 149 2.25 7.93 2.40
C TRP A 149 0.73 7.83 2.43
N ALA A 150 0.18 6.72 2.91
CA ALA A 150 -1.26 6.49 3.01
C ALA A 150 -1.92 7.53 3.94
N ALA A 151 -1.38 7.72 5.15
CA ALA A 151 -1.86 8.69 6.11
C ALA A 151 -1.75 10.13 5.58
N GLY A 152 -0.61 10.48 4.99
CA GLY A 152 -0.40 11.80 4.39
C GLY A 152 -1.33 12.09 3.22
N THR A 153 -1.59 11.09 2.37
CA THR A 153 -2.52 11.20 1.23
C THR A 153 -3.94 11.42 1.72
N GLY A 154 -4.39 10.66 2.73
CA GLY A 154 -5.70 10.84 3.35
C GLY A 154 -5.86 12.22 4.00
N ALA A 155 -4.89 12.63 4.82
CA ALA A 155 -4.92 13.93 5.51
C ALA A 155 -4.88 15.12 4.53
N ALA A 156 -4.10 15.02 3.45
CA ALA A 156 -4.03 16.05 2.42
C ALA A 156 -5.31 16.11 1.57
N GLY A 157 -5.94 14.96 1.31
CA GLY A 157 -7.23 14.86 0.62
C GLY A 157 -8.36 15.53 1.40
N ALA A 158 -8.53 15.18 2.68
CA ALA A 158 -9.60 15.70 3.55
C ALA A 158 -9.59 17.24 3.69
N ARG A 159 -8.40 17.86 3.68
CA ARG A 159 -8.26 19.32 3.77
C ARG A 159 -8.70 20.07 2.51
N ALA A 160 -8.69 19.41 1.34
CA ALA A 160 -9.16 20.04 0.10
C ALA A 160 -10.68 20.24 0.10
N GLU A 161 -11.44 19.28 0.63
CA GLU A 161 -12.90 19.39 0.76
C GLU A 161 -13.32 20.50 1.73
N GLN A 162 -12.61 20.63 2.87
CA GLN A 162 -12.90 21.68 3.87
C GLN A 162 -12.60 23.10 3.39
N THR A 163 -11.69 23.28 2.44
CA THR A 163 -11.36 24.60 1.87
C THR A 163 -12.25 24.99 0.71
N ALA A 164 -12.89 24.02 0.04
CA ALA A 164 -13.88 24.29 -1.01
C ALA A 164 -15.25 24.74 -0.43
N ALA A 165 -15.67 24.16 0.70
CA ALA A 165 -16.99 24.44 1.30
C ALA A 165 -17.25 25.90 1.74
N PRO A 166 -16.27 26.71 2.20
CA PRO A 166 -16.50 28.09 2.62
C PRO A 166 -16.64 29.08 1.44
N GLU A 167 -15.94 28.87 0.33
CA GLU A 167 -15.98 29.79 -0.82
C GLU A 167 -17.28 29.67 -1.63
N GLU A 168 -17.82 28.45 -1.77
CA GLU A 168 -19.13 28.24 -2.43
C GLU A 168 -20.29 28.85 -1.63
N LEU A 169 -20.20 28.91 -0.30
CA LEU A 169 -21.21 29.57 0.54
C LEU A 169 -21.11 31.10 0.52
N ALA A 170 -19.96 31.66 0.16
CA ALA A 170 -19.75 33.10 0.02
C ALA A 170 -20.20 33.66 -1.35
N ALA A 171 -20.25 32.81 -2.39
CA ALA A 171 -20.68 33.19 -3.74
C ALA A 171 -22.21 33.23 -3.94
N VAL A 172 -22.98 32.89 -2.90
CA VAL A 172 -24.47 32.85 -2.92
C VAL A 172 -25.09 34.00 -2.11
N ARG A 173 -24.34 35.06 -1.82
CA ARG A 173 -24.85 36.29 -1.18
C ARG A 173 -24.61 37.51 -2.05
#